data_AF-V9LJ54-F1
#
_entry.id   AF-V9LJ54-F1
#
_cell.length_a   1.000
_cell.length_b   1.000
_cell.length_c   1.000
_cell.angle_alpha   90.00
_cell.angle_beta   90.00
_cell.angle_gamma   90.00
#
_symmetry.space_group_name_H-M   'P 1'
#
loop_
_entity.id
_entity.type
_entity.pdbx_description
1 polymer ?
#
loop_
_entity_poly.entity_id
_entity_poly.type
_entity_poly.pdbx_seq_one_letter_code
_entity_poly.pdbx_strand_id
1 'polypeptide(L)'
;MAAEWGPGRTFTFRHLSDKVISFPQDGKIKEHFIKWSMHGRIAVHVFCFDECFHPYDKDDFATAFFQDPNVLENLKILPPSSCQWTTLGADVKKVETEAVPCTQLSMTFFDRLYSEGIAR
;
A
#
# COMPACT_ATOMS: atom_id res chain seq x y z
N MET A 1 -1.38 -11.85 35.06
CA MET A 1 0.06 -11.56 34.98
C MET A 1 0.34 -11.19 33.54
N ALA A 2 0.75 -9.94 33.31
CA ALA A 2 0.94 -9.39 31.97
C ALA A 2 2.15 -10.06 31.31
N ALA A 3 1.99 -10.48 30.06
CA ALA A 3 3.10 -10.96 29.25
C ALA A 3 3.97 -9.74 28.89
N GLU A 4 5.20 -9.73 29.40
CA GLU A 4 6.24 -8.78 29.03
C GLU A 4 6.65 -9.07 27.57
N TRP A 5 6.22 -8.23 26.63
CA TRP A 5 6.77 -8.23 25.27
C TRP A 5 8.25 -7.83 25.38
N GLY A 6 9.15 -8.72 24.95
CA GLY A 6 10.53 -8.34 24.67
C GLY A 6 10.58 -7.20 23.62
N PRO A 7 11.72 -6.52 23.45
CA PRO A 7 11.81 -5.44 22.47
C PRO A 7 11.38 -5.97 21.11
N GLY A 8 10.25 -5.46 20.60
CA GLY A 8 9.72 -5.80 19.29
C GLY A 8 10.81 -5.61 18.24
N ARG A 9 10.87 -6.51 17.26
CA ARG A 9 11.84 -6.40 16.16
C ARG A 9 11.73 -5.01 15.53
N THR A 10 12.85 -4.31 15.47
CA THR A 10 12.89 -2.96 14.90
C THR A 10 13.05 -3.07 13.38
N PHE A 11 12.06 -2.59 12.63
CA PHE A 11 12.13 -2.43 11.19
C PHE A 11 12.48 -0.98 10.86
N THR A 12 13.33 -0.76 9.86
CA THR A 12 13.77 0.55 9.43
C THR A 12 13.39 0.76 7.98
N PHE A 13 12.71 1.87 7.68
CA PHE A 13 12.21 2.13 6.33
C PHE A 13 12.94 3.30 5.67
N ARG A 14 13.43 3.06 4.44
CA ARG A 14 14.08 4.07 3.61
C ARG A 14 13.22 4.39 2.41
N HIS A 15 12.76 5.63 2.30
CA HIS A 15 12.07 6.12 1.11
C HIS A 15 13.04 6.22 -0.08
N LEU A 16 12.66 5.61 -1.20
CA LEU A 16 13.41 5.65 -2.45
C LEU A 16 12.80 6.72 -3.39
N SER A 17 13.05 8.00 -3.08
CA SER A 17 12.55 9.14 -3.87
C SER A 17 12.97 9.12 -5.34
N ASP A 18 14.13 8.53 -5.62
CA ASP A 18 14.75 8.55 -6.95
C ASP A 18 14.13 7.49 -7.88
N LYS A 19 13.32 6.58 -7.33
CA LYS A 19 12.70 5.51 -8.12
C LYS A 19 11.45 6.03 -8.80
N VAL A 20 11.61 6.38 -10.08
CA VAL A 20 10.49 6.84 -10.92
C VAL A 20 9.62 5.65 -11.33
N ILE A 21 8.33 5.74 -11.01
CA ILE A 21 7.31 4.79 -11.45
C ILE A 21 6.72 5.29 -12.76
N SER A 22 6.94 4.54 -13.85
CA SER A 22 6.62 4.97 -15.21
C SER A 22 5.18 4.69 -15.64
N PHE A 23 4.51 3.70 -15.04
CA PHE A 23 3.16 3.28 -15.48
C PHE A 23 2.09 4.39 -15.44
N PRO A 24 2.10 5.37 -14.52
CA PRO A 24 1.12 6.47 -14.55
C PRO A 24 1.27 7.39 -15.76
N GLN A 25 2.43 7.38 -16.43
CA GLN A 25 2.74 8.18 -17.62
C GLN A 25 2.42 7.46 -18.93
N ASP A 26 2.16 6.14 -18.88
CA ASP A 26 1.74 5.38 -20.04
C ASP A 26 0.35 5.82 -20.50
N GLY A 27 0.20 6.15 -21.79
CA GLY A 27 -1.04 6.69 -22.33
C GLY A 27 -2.24 5.76 -22.20
N LYS A 28 -2.04 4.45 -22.37
CA LYS A 28 -3.12 3.45 -22.25
C LYS A 28 -3.54 3.28 -20.80
N ILE A 29 -2.57 3.16 -19.89
CA ILE A 29 -2.83 3.01 -18.46
C ILE A 29 -3.51 4.28 -17.90
N LYS A 30 -3.06 5.46 -18.34
CA LYS A 30 -3.68 6.73 -18.01
C LYS A 30 -5.14 6.79 -18.48
N GLU A 31 -5.45 6.33 -19.70
CA GLU A 31 -6.82 6.28 -20.20
C GLU A 31 -7.71 5.40 -19.30
N HIS A 32 -7.20 4.25 -18.85
CA HIS A 32 -7.92 3.42 -17.87
C HIS A 32 -8.13 4.16 -16.55
N PHE A 33 -7.11 4.80 -15.98
CA PHE A 33 -7.29 5.57 -14.75
C PHE A 33 -8.30 6.71 -14.89
N ILE A 34 -8.42 7.33 -16.08
CA ILE A 34 -9.46 8.32 -16.35
C ILE A 34 -10.85 7.66 -16.34
N LYS A 35 -11.02 6.53 -17.04
CA LYS A 35 -12.30 5.78 -17.10
C LYS A 35 -12.80 5.40 -15.71
N TRP A 36 -11.90 5.01 -14.81
CA TRP A 36 -12.23 4.62 -13.44
C TRP A 36 -12.22 5.79 -12.44
N SER A 37 -12.06 7.04 -12.90
CA SER A 37 -11.98 8.22 -12.03
C SER A 37 -10.84 8.17 -10.99
N MET A 38 -9.78 7.43 -11.31
CA MET A 38 -8.58 7.25 -10.47
C MET A 38 -7.43 8.19 -10.88
N HIS A 39 -7.50 8.80 -12.06
CA HIS A 39 -6.44 9.69 -12.53
C HIS A 39 -6.23 10.88 -11.58
N GLY A 40 -4.99 11.12 -11.17
CA GLY A 40 -4.63 12.14 -10.18
C GLY A 40 -5.02 11.81 -8.72
N ARG A 41 -5.70 10.67 -8.50
CA ARG A 41 -6.13 10.17 -7.18
C ARG A 41 -5.35 8.95 -6.71
N ILE A 42 -4.31 8.57 -7.45
CA ILE A 42 -3.37 7.52 -7.11
C ILE A 42 -1.96 8.10 -7.04
N ALA A 43 -1.22 7.73 -6.00
CA ALA A 43 0.20 8.02 -5.82
C ALA A 43 0.91 6.71 -5.49
N VAL A 44 2.15 6.59 -5.95
CA VAL A 44 2.99 5.43 -5.66
C VAL A 44 4.23 5.91 -4.94
N HIS A 45 4.49 5.31 -3.80
CA HIS A 45 5.70 5.51 -3.02
C HIS A 45 6.44 4.20 -2.90
N VAL A 46 7.78 4.26 -2.93
CA VAL A 46 8.61 3.08 -2.78
C VAL A 46 9.45 3.23 -1.54
N PHE A 47 9.36 2.24 -0.66
CA PHE A 47 10.17 2.12 0.53
C PHE A 47 10.96 0.81 0.46
N CYS A 48 12.17 0.79 1.00
CA CYS A 48 12.93 -0.43 1.22
C CYS A 48 13.23 -0.62 2.72
N PHE A 49 13.38 -1.87 3.10
CA PHE A 49 13.80 -2.33 4.42
C PHE A 49 14.80 -3.47 4.21
N ASP A 50 15.75 -3.65 5.14
CA ASP A 50 16.88 -4.58 5.00
C ASP A 50 16.79 -5.75 5.99
N GLU A 51 15.83 -5.70 6.92
CA GLU A 51 15.62 -6.67 7.98
C GLU A 51 14.90 -7.95 7.51
N CYS A 52 15.14 -9.07 8.21
CA CYS A 52 14.46 -10.34 7.93
C CYS A 52 12.98 -10.26 8.28
N PHE A 53 12.12 -10.51 7.28
CA PHE A 53 10.67 -10.60 7.46
C PHE A 53 10.20 -12.06 7.53
N HIS A 54 9.39 -12.39 8.52
CA HIS A 54 8.64 -13.65 8.56
C HIS A 54 7.13 -13.39 8.55
N PRO A 55 6.31 -14.31 8.01
CA PRO A 55 4.86 -14.11 7.91
C PRO A 55 4.15 -13.85 9.25
N TYR A 56 4.69 -14.36 10.36
CA TYR A 56 4.14 -14.13 11.70
C TYR A 56 4.45 -12.73 12.25
N ASP A 57 5.44 -12.03 11.68
CA ASP A 57 5.81 -10.66 12.05
C ASP A 57 4.91 -9.61 11.36
N LYS A 58 3.87 -10.02 10.62
CA LYS A 58 3.06 -9.12 9.76
C LYS A 58 2.47 -7.92 10.51
N ASP A 59 1.99 -8.14 11.73
CA ASP A 59 1.31 -7.11 12.53
C ASP A 59 2.33 -6.12 13.09
N ASP A 60 3.46 -6.63 13.58
CA ASP A 60 4.58 -5.83 14.06
C ASP A 60 5.21 -5.03 12.91
N PHE A 61 5.38 -5.64 11.73
CA PHE A 61 5.88 -4.99 10.53
C PHE A 61 4.98 -3.84 10.09
N ALA A 62 3.66 -4.08 10.00
CA ALA A 62 2.72 -3.04 9.60
C ALA A 62 2.69 -1.90 10.63
N THR A 63 2.71 -2.24 11.91
CA THR A 63 2.77 -1.24 13.00
C THR A 63 4.04 -0.41 12.90
N ALA A 64 5.20 -1.04 12.75
CA ALA A 64 6.48 -0.36 12.58
C ALA A 64 6.49 0.54 11.34
N PHE A 65 5.94 0.08 10.21
CA PHE A 65 5.87 0.86 8.98
C PHE A 65 5.08 2.16 9.16
N PHE A 66 3.89 2.08 9.76
CA PHE A 66 3.03 3.25 9.95
C PHE A 66 3.46 4.16 11.12
N GLN A 67 4.42 3.74 11.92
CA GLN A 67 5.03 4.54 13.00
C GLN A 67 6.40 5.11 12.61
N ASP A 68 6.98 4.66 11.50
CA ASP A 68 8.29 5.11 11.05
C ASP A 68 8.22 6.60 10.59
N PRO A 69 9.09 7.47 11.12
CA PRO A 69 9.08 8.89 10.77
C PRO A 69 9.27 9.16 9.27
N ASN A 70 10.12 8.37 8.61
CA ASN A 70 10.38 8.50 7.17
C ASN A 70 9.13 8.14 6.37
N VAL A 71 8.37 7.14 6.80
CA VAL A 71 7.08 6.79 6.19
C VAL A 71 6.06 7.89 6.44
N LEU A 72 5.92 8.37 7.68
CA LEU A 72 4.96 9.41 8.04
C LEU A 72 5.16 10.72 7.25
N GLU A 73 6.41 11.09 7.00
CA GLU A 73 6.78 12.29 6.25
C GLU A 73 6.65 12.15 4.74
N ASN A 74 6.78 10.93 4.18
CA ASN A 74 6.84 10.76 2.73
C ASN A 74 5.59 10.11 2.12
N LEU A 75 4.86 9.29 2.88
CA LEU A 75 3.68 8.59 2.38
C LEU A 75 2.54 9.59 2.17
N LYS A 76 2.16 9.78 0.90
CA LYS A 76 1.06 10.68 0.55
C LYS A 76 -0.29 9.98 0.65
N ILE A 77 -1.24 10.69 1.23
CA ILE A 77 -2.65 10.33 1.29
C ILE A 77 -3.49 11.41 0.62
N LEU A 78 -4.62 11.00 0.06
CA LEU A 78 -5.64 11.91 -0.48
C LEU A 78 -6.90 11.79 0.40
N PRO A 79 -7.08 12.68 1.40
CA PRO A 79 -8.22 12.62 2.28
C PRO A 79 -9.54 12.78 1.51
N PRO A 80 -10.62 12.07 1.86
CA PRO A 80 -11.91 12.20 1.18
C PRO A 80 -12.50 13.61 1.24
N SER A 81 -12.15 14.37 2.28
CA SER A 81 -12.59 15.73 2.53
C SER A 81 -11.81 16.80 1.75
N SER A 82 -10.68 16.45 1.13
CA SER A 82 -9.82 17.41 0.44
C SER A 82 -9.31 16.86 -0.89
N CYS A 83 -9.36 17.67 -1.95
CA CYS A 83 -8.76 17.31 -3.25
C CYS A 83 -7.23 17.56 -3.30
N GLN A 84 -6.58 17.68 -2.15
CA GLN A 84 -5.14 17.97 -2.05
C GLN A 84 -4.42 16.80 -1.38
N TRP A 85 -3.29 16.40 -1.99
CA TRP A 85 -2.40 15.42 -1.41
C TRP A 85 -1.72 16.00 -0.16
N THR A 86 -1.75 15.25 0.92
CA THR A 86 -1.00 15.55 2.15
C THR A 86 -0.16 14.34 2.53
N THR A 87 0.83 14.53 3.39
CA THR A 87 1.54 13.43 4.03
C THR A 87 0.67 12.82 5.13
N LEU A 88 0.96 11.57 5.51
CA LEU A 88 0.26 10.90 6.61
C LEU A 88 0.36 11.73 7.90
N GLY A 89 1.55 12.28 8.20
CA GLY A 89 1.79 13.46 9.03
C GLY A 89 1.29 13.45 10.49
N ALA A 90 0.54 12.43 10.91
CA ALA A 90 -0.10 12.32 12.20
C ALA A 90 0.15 10.94 12.81
N ASP A 91 0.13 10.88 14.13
CA ASP A 91 0.30 9.66 14.91
C ASP A 91 -0.80 8.64 14.56
N VAL A 92 -0.40 7.49 14.01
CA VAL A 92 -1.32 6.45 13.57
C VAL A 92 -1.85 5.71 14.80
N LYS A 93 -3.11 5.99 15.13
CA LYS A 93 -3.77 5.47 16.34
C LYS A 93 -4.01 3.96 16.34
N LYS A 94 -4.16 3.36 15.15
CA LYS A 94 -4.53 1.96 15.00
C LYS A 94 -4.05 1.42 13.66
N VAL A 95 -3.39 0.26 13.70
CA VAL A 95 -2.99 -0.51 12.52
C VAL A 95 -3.60 -1.90 12.65
N GLU A 96 -4.20 -2.40 11.57
CA GLU A 96 -4.77 -3.74 11.51
C GLU A 96 -4.28 -4.43 10.23
N THR A 97 -3.87 -5.69 10.34
CA THR A 97 -3.48 -6.48 9.17
C THR A 97 -4.48 -7.61 8.91
N GLU A 98 -5.03 -7.63 7.71
CA GLU A 98 -5.84 -8.73 7.23
C GLU A 98 -5.03 -9.55 6.22
N ALA A 99 -4.99 -10.87 6.41
CA ALA A 99 -4.41 -11.75 5.41
C ALA A 99 -5.41 -11.88 4.26
N VAL A 100 -5.15 -11.19 3.15
CA VAL A 100 -5.95 -11.36 1.94
C VAL A 100 -5.56 -12.71 1.31
N PRO A 101 -6.48 -13.68 1.23
CA PRO A 101 -6.18 -14.96 0.61
C PRO A 101 -5.93 -14.75 -0.88
N CYS A 102 -4.66 -14.74 -1.28
CA CYS A 102 -4.24 -14.70 -2.68
C CYS A 102 -4.51 -16.03 -3.43
N THR A 103 -5.44 -16.86 -2.95
CA THR A 103 -5.76 -18.18 -3.51
C THR A 103 -6.68 -18.11 -4.73
N GLN A 104 -7.27 -16.96 -5.00
CA GLN A 104 -7.91 -16.64 -6.27
C GLN A 104 -7.37 -15.29 -6.70
N LEU A 105 -6.21 -15.29 -7.36
CA LEU A 105 -5.95 -14.21 -8.30
C LEU A 105 -7.15 -14.21 -9.24
N SER A 106 -8.04 -13.24 -9.07
CA SER A 106 -8.60 -12.34 -10.09
C SER A 106 -8.95 -12.96 -11.44
N MET A 107 -8.05 -13.73 -12.05
CA MET A 107 -8.29 -14.54 -13.24
C MET A 107 -9.52 -15.41 -13.16
N THR A 108 -9.79 -16.26 -12.15
CA THR A 108 -11.00 -17.11 -12.19
C THR A 108 -12.32 -16.33 -12.20
N PHE A 109 -12.33 -15.13 -11.63
CA PHE A 109 -13.46 -14.21 -11.76
C PHE A 109 -13.53 -13.61 -13.17
N PHE A 110 -12.41 -13.10 -13.71
CA PHE A 110 -12.36 -12.57 -15.06
C PHE A 110 -12.58 -13.65 -16.14
N ASP A 111 -12.13 -14.88 -15.92
CA ASP A 111 -12.34 -16.06 -16.76
C ASP A 111 -13.83 -16.35 -16.86
N ARG A 112 -14.59 -16.20 -15.77
CA ARG A 112 -16.05 -16.26 -15.82
C ARG A 112 -16.66 -15.09 -16.59
N LEU A 113 -16.13 -13.88 -16.44
CA LEU A 113 -16.61 -12.74 -17.21
C LEU A 113 -16.33 -12.90 -18.71
N TYR A 114 -15.21 -13.51 -19.09
CA TYR A 114 -14.86 -13.82 -20.48
C TYR A 114 -15.66 -15.02 -21.01
N SER A 115 -15.80 -16.11 -20.22
CA SER A 115 -16.53 -17.31 -20.64
C SER A 115 -18.01 -17.04 -20.86
N GLU A 116 -18.60 -16.19 -20.02
CA GLU A 116 -20.01 -15.78 -20.13
C GLU A 116 -20.20 -14.58 -21.09
N GLY A 117 -19.14 -14.10 -21.75
CA GLY A 117 -19.20 -13.02 -22.73
C GLY A 117 -19.60 -11.65 -22.17
N ILE A 118 -19.48 -11.45 -20.85
CA ILE A 118 -19.78 -10.18 -20.17
C ILE A 118 -18.65 -9.16 -20.42
N ALA A 119 -17.40 -9.62 -20.38
CA ALA A 119 -16.24 -8.86 -20.79
C ALA A 119 -15.70 -9.42 -22.12
N ARG A 120 -15.15 -8.55 -22.98
CA ARG A 120 -14.60 -8.89 -24.30
C ARG A 120 -13.12 -8.60 -24.33
#